data_AF-A0A351NFK7-F1
#
_entry.id   AF-A0A351NFK7-F1
#
_cell.length_a   1.000
_cell.length_b   1.000
_cell.length_c   1.000
_cell.angle_alpha   90.00
_cell.angle_beta   90.00
_cell.angle_gamma   90.00
#
_symmetry.space_group_name_H-M   'P 1'
#
loop_
_entity.id
_entity.type
_entity.pdbx_description
1 polymer ?
#
loop_
_entity_poly.entity_id
_entity_poly.type
_entity_poly.pdbx_seq_one_letter_code
_entity_poly.pdbx_strand_id
1 'polypeptide(L)'
;MLSRTALLIWHPEGTEGHIIDIYKYGLLYDVSINCTMYAVVFLICILSNFLSKVPAFILILQKLLLSLIITIQLLLEISTPSFIIEYGVRPNHIYVEYLIYPKEVLSTLVNGHLF
;
A
#
# COMPACT_ATOMS: atom_id res chain seq x y z
N MET A 1 -11.30 0.78 -0.52
CA MET A 1 -12.70 1.22 -0.77
C MET A 1 -12.86 2.73 -0.94
N LEU A 2 -12.50 3.57 0.05
CA LEU A 2 -12.58 5.05 -0.03
C LEU A 2 -11.78 5.65 -1.20
N SER A 3 -10.57 5.14 -1.49
CA SER A 3 -9.82 5.59 -2.67
C SER A 3 -10.42 5.12 -3.99
N ARG A 4 -11.12 3.98 -4.01
CA ARG A 4 -11.82 3.49 -5.19
C ARG A 4 -13.08 4.27 -5.50
N THR A 5 -13.85 4.67 -4.48
CA THR A 5 -14.97 5.60 -4.65
C THR A 5 -14.48 6.95 -5.16
N ALA A 6 -13.35 7.46 -4.63
CA ALA A 6 -12.74 8.71 -5.10
C ALA A 6 -12.26 8.61 -6.56
N LEU A 7 -11.66 7.48 -6.96
CA LEU A 7 -11.21 7.24 -8.34
C LEU A 7 -12.38 7.10 -9.31
N LEU A 8 -13.48 6.44 -8.92
CA LEU A 8 -14.71 6.36 -9.70
C LEU A 8 -15.34 7.74 -9.94
N ILE A 9 -15.24 8.64 -8.94
CA ILE A 9 -15.72 10.02 -9.06
C ILE A 9 -14.78 10.84 -9.96
N TRP A 10 -13.47 10.59 -9.90
CA TRP A 10 -12.47 11.30 -10.70
C TRP A 10 -12.49 10.87 -12.18
N HIS A 11 -12.52 9.57 -12.47
CA HIS A 11 -12.53 9.02 -13.83
C HIS A 11 -13.84 8.25 -14.09
N PRO A 12 -14.94 8.95 -14.44
CA PRO A 12 -16.22 8.31 -14.73
C PRO A 12 -16.26 7.64 -16.11
N GLU A 13 -15.36 7.98 -17.04
CA GLU A 13 -15.37 7.47 -18.42
C GLU A 13 -15.14 5.94 -18.48
N GLY A 14 -16.06 5.21 -19.11
CA GLY A 14 -15.98 3.75 -19.28
C GLY A 14 -16.57 2.90 -18.16
N THR A 15 -17.27 3.52 -17.19
CA THR A 15 -17.82 2.82 -16.01
C THR A 15 -19.26 2.33 -16.19
N GLU A 16 -19.88 2.59 -17.34
CA GLU A 16 -21.30 2.32 -17.58
C GLU A 16 -21.58 0.81 -17.61
N GLY A 17 -22.33 0.32 -16.61
CA GLY A 17 -22.81 -1.07 -16.52
C GLY A 17 -22.00 -2.03 -15.65
N HIS A 18 -20.71 -1.77 -15.40
CA HIS A 18 -19.82 -2.70 -14.66
C HIS A 18 -19.49 -2.28 -13.23
N ILE A 19 -20.15 -1.26 -12.68
CA ILE A 19 -19.87 -0.69 -11.35
C ILE A 19 -19.79 -1.78 -10.27
N ILE A 20 -20.76 -2.69 -10.24
CA ILE A 20 -20.85 -3.78 -9.24
C ILE A 20 -19.66 -4.75 -9.37
N ASP A 21 -19.28 -5.12 -10.59
CA ASP A 21 -18.16 -6.02 -10.83
C ASP A 21 -16.84 -5.36 -10.47
N ILE A 22 -16.69 -4.08 -10.81
CA ILE A 22 -15.54 -3.28 -10.41
C ILE A 22 -15.44 -3.35 -8.88
N TYR A 23 -16.50 -3.09 -8.11
CA TYR A 23 -16.46 -3.17 -6.63
C TYR A 23 -16.16 -4.57 -6.10
N LYS A 24 -16.75 -5.62 -6.67
CA LYS A 24 -16.49 -7.02 -6.26
C LYS A 24 -15.03 -7.41 -6.48
N TYR A 25 -14.50 -7.22 -7.68
CA TYR A 25 -13.10 -7.53 -7.98
C TYR A 25 -12.15 -6.64 -7.19
N GLY A 26 -12.51 -5.38 -6.98
CA GLY A 26 -11.77 -4.47 -6.11
C GLY A 26 -11.67 -4.97 -4.68
N LEU A 27 -12.79 -5.39 -4.09
CA LEU A 27 -12.82 -5.92 -2.73
C LEU A 27 -12.00 -7.22 -2.63
N LEU A 28 -12.14 -8.13 -3.59
CA LEU A 28 -11.39 -9.39 -3.61
C LEU A 28 -9.88 -9.12 -3.67
N TYR A 29 -9.47 -8.17 -4.50
CA TYR A 29 -8.07 -7.79 -4.63
C TYR A 29 -7.54 -7.11 -3.36
N ASP A 30 -8.31 -6.18 -2.79
CA ASP A 30 -7.98 -5.53 -1.51
C ASP A 30 -7.81 -6.57 -0.39
N VAL A 31 -8.73 -7.53 -0.28
CA VAL A 31 -8.65 -8.62 0.72
C VAL A 31 -7.44 -9.52 0.46
N SER A 32 -7.17 -9.88 -0.80
CA SER A 32 -6.02 -10.72 -1.18
C SER A 32 -4.69 -10.07 -0.80
N ILE A 33 -4.50 -8.79 -1.16
CA ILE A 33 -3.27 -8.04 -0.81
C ILE A 33 -3.10 -7.98 0.70
N ASN A 34 -4.12 -7.55 1.45
CA ASN A 34 -4.02 -7.47 2.90
C ASN A 34 -3.71 -8.84 3.50
N CYS A 35 -4.36 -9.90 3.01
CA CYS A 35 -4.10 -11.26 3.49
C CYS A 35 -2.64 -11.67 3.24
N THR A 36 -2.10 -11.45 2.04
CA THR A 36 -0.70 -11.78 1.72
C THR A 36 0.31 -10.99 2.54
N MET A 37 0.09 -9.69 2.75
CA MET A 37 1.00 -8.83 3.53
C MET A 37 0.99 -9.17 5.02
N TYR A 38 -0.19 -9.42 5.60
CA TYR A 38 -0.30 -9.78 7.02
C TYR A 38 -0.06 -11.28 7.30
N ALA A 39 -0.05 -12.15 6.28
CA ALA A 39 0.14 -13.59 6.45
C ALA A 39 1.43 -13.92 7.22
N VAL A 40 2.53 -13.21 6.93
CA VAL A 40 3.81 -13.43 7.63
C VAL A 40 3.67 -13.16 9.13
N VAL A 41 3.04 -12.04 9.51
CA VAL A 41 2.82 -11.71 10.93
C VAL A 41 1.89 -12.71 11.59
N PHE A 42 0.84 -13.14 10.88
CA PHE A 42 -0.14 -14.10 11.38
C PHE A 42 0.47 -15.50 11.58
N LEU A 43 1.35 -15.94 10.67
CA LEU A 43 2.09 -17.20 10.81
C LEU A 43 3.00 -17.19 12.04
N ILE A 44 3.73 -16.10 12.28
CA ILE A 44 4.57 -15.96 13.48
C ILE A 44 3.68 -16.00 14.74
N CYS A 45 2.49 -15.40 14.70
CA CYS A 45 1.53 -15.44 15.81
C CYS A 45 1.02 -16.85 16.09
N ILE A 46 0.64 -17.61 15.05
CA ILE A 46 0.21 -19.01 15.18
C ILE A 46 1.33 -19.88 15.75
N LEU A 47 2.54 -19.79 15.18
CA LEU A 47 3.72 -20.54 15.66
C LEU A 47 4.02 -20.21 17.12
N SER A 48 3.89 -18.94 17.49
CA SER A 48 4.08 -18.48 18.86
C SER A 48 3.04 -19.04 19.84
N ASN A 49 1.86 -19.46 19.39
CA ASN A 49 0.83 -20.05 20.24
C ASN A 49 1.19 -21.49 20.67
N PHE A 50 2.00 -22.20 19.88
CA PHE A 50 2.50 -23.53 20.22
C PHE A 50 3.58 -23.52 21.32
N LEU A 51 4.13 -22.36 21.65
CA LEU A 51 5.09 -22.21 22.73
C LEU A 51 4.37 -21.84 24.04
N SER A 52 4.68 -22.55 25.13
CA SER A 52 4.11 -22.27 26.46
C SER A 52 4.46 -20.86 26.98
N LYS A 53 5.55 -20.27 26.51
CA LYS A 53 5.94 -18.88 26.78
C LYS A 53 6.50 -18.24 25.52
N VAL A 54 5.93 -17.12 25.13
CA VAL A 54 6.42 -16.33 24.00
C VAL A 54 7.58 -15.46 24.48
N PRO A 55 8.80 -15.57 23.91
CA PRO A 55 9.89 -14.69 24.26
C PRO A 55 9.57 -13.25 23.84
N ALA A 56 9.96 -12.28 24.68
CA ALA A 56 9.70 -10.86 24.45
C ALA A 56 10.23 -10.36 23.08
N PHE A 57 11.32 -10.96 22.60
CA PHE A 57 11.88 -10.65 21.28
C PHE A 57 10.89 -10.91 20.13
N ILE A 58 10.13 -12.02 20.16
CA ILE A 58 9.14 -12.33 19.11
C ILE A 58 8.00 -11.31 19.12
N LEU A 59 7.56 -10.88 20.31
CA LEU A 59 6.53 -9.84 20.43
C LEU A 59 7.02 -8.48 19.89
N ILE A 60 8.27 -8.11 20.16
CA ILE A 60 8.88 -6.89 19.62
C ILE A 60 8.98 -6.99 18.09
N LEU A 61 9.44 -8.12 17.57
CA LEU A 61 9.53 -8.36 16.13
C LEU A 61 8.17 -8.26 15.44
N GLN A 62 7.13 -8.88 15.99
CA GLN A 62 5.76 -8.79 15.48
C GLN A 62 5.26 -7.34 15.46
N LYS A 63 5.46 -6.59 16.54
CA LYS A 63 5.06 -5.17 16.61
C LYS A 63 5.78 -4.32 15.57
N LEU A 64 7.09 -4.54 15.40
CA LEU A 64 7.90 -3.83 14.43
C LEU A 64 7.46 -4.14 13.00
N LEU A 65 7.25 -5.42 12.68
CA LEU A 65 6.75 -5.84 11.36
C LEU A 65 5.37 -5.25 11.07
N LEU A 66 4.44 -5.29 12.03
CA LEU A 66 3.10 -4.74 11.86
C LEU A 66 3.15 -3.22 11.63
N SER A 67 3.97 -2.51 12.42
CA SER A 67 4.21 -1.08 12.25
C SER A 67 4.76 -0.77 10.86
N LEU A 68 5.76 -1.54 10.39
CA LEU A 68 6.40 -1.34 9.10
C LEU A 68 5.42 -1.57 7.94
N ILE A 69 4.60 -2.62 8.00
CA ILE A 69 3.56 -2.90 6.98
C ILE A 69 2.58 -1.74 6.90
N ILE A 70 2.08 -1.25 8.04
CA ILE A 70 1.13 -0.12 8.10
C ILE A 70 1.78 1.16 7.55
N THR A 71 3.03 1.45 7.92
CA THR A 71 3.77 2.61 7.41
C THR A 71 3.91 2.56 5.89
N ILE A 72 4.27 1.41 5.32
CA ILE A 72 4.38 1.23 3.86
C ILE A 72 3.01 1.43 3.19
N GLN A 73 1.95 0.84 3.73
CA GLN A 73 0.59 0.99 3.20
C GLN A 73 0.15 2.46 3.15
N LEU A 74 0.41 3.21 4.23
CA LEU A 74 0.11 4.63 4.30
C LEU A 74 0.93 5.45 3.30
N LEU A 75 2.23 5.16 3.18
CA LEU A 75 3.11 5.85 2.24
C LEU A 75 2.65 5.67 0.78
N LEU A 76 2.26 4.44 0.42
CA LEU A 76 1.74 4.12 -0.91
C LEU A 76 0.41 4.84 -1.17
N GLU A 77 -0.50 4.87 -0.20
CA GLU A 77 -1.79 5.56 -0.37
C GLU A 77 -1.63 7.08 -0.52
N ILE A 78 -0.72 7.70 0.26
CA ILE A 78 -0.40 9.14 0.16
C ILE A 78 0.27 9.46 -1.18
N SER A 79 1.12 8.57 -1.69
CA SER A 79 1.82 8.75 -2.97
C SER A 79 0.91 8.52 -4.17
N THR A 80 -0.16 7.72 -4.03
CA THR A 80 -1.10 7.35 -5.09
C THR A 80 -1.67 8.54 -5.89
N PRO A 81 -2.23 9.61 -5.28
CA PRO A 81 -2.75 10.74 -6.05
C PRO A 81 -1.67 11.44 -6.88
N SER A 82 -0.50 11.72 -6.30
CA SER A 82 0.60 12.38 -7.01
C SER A 82 1.12 11.51 -8.16
N PHE A 83 1.23 10.20 -7.93
CA PHE A 83 1.75 9.25 -8.92
C PHE A 83 0.79 9.03 -10.09
N ILE A 84 -0.53 9.04 -9.83
CA ILE A 84 -1.55 8.96 -10.89
C ILE A 84 -1.54 10.21 -11.77
N ILE A 85 -1.33 11.40 -11.20
CA ILE A 85 -1.26 12.65 -11.98
C ILE A 85 -0.08 12.62 -12.95
N GLU A 86 1.06 12.07 -12.53
CA GLU A 86 2.29 12.14 -13.31
C GLU A 86 2.50 10.93 -14.24
N TYR A 87 2.09 9.73 -13.82
CA TYR A 87 2.31 8.48 -14.58
C TYR A 87 1.02 7.77 -15.02
N GLY A 88 -0.16 8.24 -14.61
CA GLY A 88 -1.45 7.64 -14.96
C GLY A 88 -1.71 6.25 -14.36
N VAL A 89 -0.81 5.76 -13.50
CA VAL A 89 -0.87 4.42 -12.90
C VAL A 89 -0.77 4.51 -11.38
N ARG A 90 -1.28 3.50 -10.66
CA ARG A 90 -1.03 3.37 -9.21
C ARG A 90 0.43 2.97 -8.97
N PRO A 91 1.02 3.30 -7.79
CA PRO A 91 2.37 2.90 -7.43
C PRO A 91 2.61 1.40 -7.67
N ASN A 92 3.53 1.08 -8.58
CA ASN A 92 3.90 -0.28 -8.99
C ASN A 92 5.45 -0.42 -9.06
N HIS A 93 6.01 -1.29 -9.90
CA HIS A 93 7.47 -1.40 -10.06
C HIS A 93 8.16 -0.06 -10.39
N ILE A 94 7.49 0.84 -11.12
CA ILE A 94 7.97 2.18 -11.46
C ILE A 94 8.17 3.03 -10.19
N TYR A 95 7.33 2.83 -9.17
CA TYR A 95 7.47 3.50 -7.87
C TYR A 95 8.74 3.06 -7.14
N VAL A 96 9.10 1.78 -7.26
CA VAL A 96 10.34 1.23 -6.66
C VAL A 96 11.56 1.76 -7.40
N GLU A 97 11.51 1.85 -8.73
CA GLU A 97 12.56 2.48 -9.53
C GLU A 97 12.75 3.95 -9.13
N TYR A 98 11.67 4.70 -8.89
CA TYR A 98 11.75 6.07 -8.36
C TYR A 98 12.39 6.15 -6.96
N LEU A 99 12.10 5.20 -6.08
CA LEU A 99 12.71 5.11 -4.75
C LEU A 99 14.22 4.77 -4.80
N ILE A 100 14.69 4.11 -5.87
CA ILE A 100 16.10 3.77 -6.08
C ILE A 100 16.92 5.00 -6.52
N TYR A 101 16.26 6.05 -7.06
CA TYR A 101 16.86 7.35 -7.39
C TYR A 101 16.43 8.48 -6.42
N PRO A 102 16.61 8.34 -5.09
CA PRO A 102 16.07 9.29 -4.13
C PRO A 102 16.72 10.68 -4.24
N LYS A 103 17.96 10.75 -4.75
CA LYS A 103 18.71 12.01 -4.92
C LYS A 103 18.17 12.89 -6.05
N GLU A 104 17.71 12.29 -7.14
CA GLU A 104 17.17 13.04 -8.27
C GLU A 104 15.78 13.57 -7.91
N VAL A 105 14.93 12.74 -7.29
CA VAL A 105 13.57 13.12 -6.90
C VAL A 105 13.56 14.21 -5.80
N LEU A 106 14.41 14.10 -4.77
CA LEU A 106 14.54 15.15 -3.74
C LEU A 106 15.10 16.47 -4.32
N SER A 107 16.04 16.38 -5.27
CA SER A 107 16.56 17.56 -5.97
C SER A 107 15.47 18.25 -6.79
N THR A 108 14.63 17.49 -7.50
CA THR A 108 13.54 18.06 -8.31
C THR A 108 12.40 18.62 -7.44
N LEU A 109 12.07 17.97 -6.31
CA LEU A 109 11.09 18.47 -5.33
C LEU A 109 11.56 19.73 -4.61
N VAL A 110 12.85 19.79 -4.21
CA VAL A 110 13.42 20.98 -3.55
C VAL A 110 13.59 22.12 -4.55
N ASN A 111 14.05 21.86 -5.77
CA ASN A 111 14.21 22.92 -6.76
C ASN A 111 12.89 23.38 -7.41
N GLY A 112 11.84 22.56 -7.39
CA GLY A 112 10.53 22.92 -7.96
C GLY A 112 9.58 23.67 -7.01
N HIS A 113 9.84 23.66 -5.69
CA HIS A 113 8.99 24.32 -4.68
C HIS A 113 9.69 25.43 -3.89
N LEU A 114 11.00 25.63 -4.06
CA LEU A 114 11.79 26.67 -3.38
C LEU A 114 12.35 27.75 -4.32
N PHE A 115 11.82 27.87 -5.55
CA PHE A 115 12.01 29.04 -6.41
C PHE A 115 10.74 29.39 -7.19
#